data_AF-A0A9E2KX38-F1
#
_entry.id   AF-A0A9E2KX38-F1
#
_cell.length_a   1.000
_cell.length_b   1.000
_cell.length_c   1.000
_cell.angle_alpha   90.00
_cell.angle_beta   90.00
_cell.angle_gamma   90.00
#
_symmetry.space_group_name_H-M   'P 1'
#
loop_
_entity.id
_entity.type
_entity.pdbx_description
1 polymer ?
#
loop_
_entity_poly.entity_id
_entity_poly.type
_entity_poly.pdbx_seq_one_letter_code
_entity_poly.pdbx_strand_id
1 'polypeptide(L)'
;MEFDFFNFKTPRDIQLEIAKNVRLRRKEMKMTQEQFAKVTGVSLGSIKRFENTGEISLLSLSKIAIILGRSDEMFNLFSQRHYNSIEEILNEHTK
;
A
#
# COMPACT_ATOMS: atom_id res chain seq x y z
N MET A 1 -23.32 10.41 1.56
CA MET A 1 -22.25 9.62 2.20
C MET A 1 -22.23 10.05 3.66
N GLU A 2 -22.73 9.22 4.56
CA GLU A 2 -22.52 9.43 6.00
C GLU A 2 -21.02 9.23 6.25
N PHE A 3 -20.32 10.31 6.60
CA PHE A 3 -18.94 10.21 7.07
C PHE A 3 -18.99 9.70 8.51
N ASP A 4 -18.64 8.43 8.70
CA ASP A 4 -18.43 7.87 10.04
C ASP A 4 -17.17 8.51 10.65
N PHE A 5 -17.39 9.58 11.42
CA PHE A 5 -16.35 10.35 12.10
C PHE A 5 -15.56 9.52 13.13
N PHE A 6 -16.09 8.38 13.60
CA PHE A 6 -15.45 7.57 14.63
C PHE A 6 -14.47 6.51 14.06
N ASN A 7 -14.52 6.22 12.77
CA ASN A 7 -13.62 5.25 12.10
C ASN A 7 -12.65 5.88 11.08
N PHE A 8 -12.49 7.20 11.08
CA PHE A 8 -11.70 7.88 10.06
C PHE A 8 -10.19 7.64 10.27
N LYS A 9 -9.54 6.98 9.29
CA LYS A 9 -8.08 6.90 9.22
C LYS A 9 -7.55 8.14 8.52
N THR A 10 -6.63 8.86 9.15
CA THR A 10 -5.94 9.97 8.49
C THR A 10 -5.03 9.42 7.38
N PRO A 11 -4.65 10.24 6.39
CA PRO A 11 -3.64 9.85 5.40
C PRO A 11 -2.35 9.35 6.06
N ARG A 12 -1.99 9.94 7.22
CA ARG A 12 -0.83 9.53 7.99
C ARG A 12 -1.00 8.14 8.59
N ASP A 13 -2.17 7.81 9.13
CA ASP A 13 -2.44 6.48 9.69
C ASP A 13 -2.31 5.40 8.62
N ILE A 14 -2.83 5.67 7.42
CA ILE A 14 -2.72 4.77 6.26
C ILE A 14 -1.24 4.55 5.91
N GLN A 15 -0.47 5.63 5.76
CA GLN A 15 0.96 5.56 5.42
C GLN A 15 1.77 4.79 6.47
N LEU A 16 1.51 5.03 7.76
CA LEU A 16 2.20 4.35 8.85
C LEU A 16 1.86 2.86 8.90
N GLU A 17 0.61 2.48 8.67
CA GLU A 17 0.23 1.06 8.67
C GLU A 17 0.86 0.33 7.47
N ILE A 18 0.88 0.94 6.28
CA ILE A 18 1.57 0.37 5.11
C ILE A 18 3.07 0.21 5.40
N ALA A 19 3.73 1.23 5.97
CA ALA A 19 5.15 1.16 6.31
C ALA A 19 5.47 0.10 7.37
N LYS A 20 4.62 -0.01 8.39
CA LYS A 20 4.70 -1.06 9.41
C LYS A 20 4.59 -2.44 8.78
N ASN A 21 3.64 -2.66 7.88
CA ASN A 21 3.46 -3.93 7.18
C ASN A 21 4.67 -4.28 6.31
N VAL A 22 5.19 -3.34 5.52
CA VAL A 22 6.42 -3.56 4.74
C VAL A 22 7.61 -3.90 5.64
N ARG A 23 7.78 -3.17 6.75
CA ARG A 23 8.85 -3.42 7.73
C ARG A 23 8.75 -4.82 8.33
N LEU A 24 7.54 -5.28 8.64
CA LEU A 24 7.30 -6.65 9.12
C LEU A 24 7.73 -7.68 8.07
N ARG A 25 7.29 -7.54 6.82
CA ARG A 25 7.68 -8.44 5.71
C ARG A 25 9.20 -8.49 5.50
N ARG A 26 9.86 -7.33 5.53
CA ARG A 26 11.33 -7.26 5.45
C ARG A 26 12.01 -8.04 6.60
N LYS A 27 11.49 -7.90 7.83
CA LYS A 27 12.02 -8.61 9.00
C LYS A 27 11.76 -10.12 8.94
N GLU A 28 10.61 -10.55 8.42
CA GLU A 28 10.31 -11.97 8.16
C GLU A 28 11.33 -12.58 7.18
N MET A 29 11.78 -11.80 6.19
CA MET A 29 12.87 -12.17 5.27
C MET A 29 14.28 -12.06 5.91
N LYS A 30 14.38 -11.68 7.19
CA LYS A 30 15.65 -11.48 7.93
C LYS A 30 16.62 -10.47 7.28
N MET A 31 16.08 -9.46 6.58
CA MET A 31 16.90 -8.44 5.90
C MET A 31 17.08 -7.19 6.75
N THR A 32 18.29 -6.62 6.76
CA THR A 32 18.54 -5.24 7.23
C THR A 32 17.92 -4.22 6.28
N GLN A 33 17.84 -2.95 6.69
CA GLN A 33 17.36 -1.88 5.78
C GLN A 33 18.32 -1.71 4.59
N GLU A 34 19.62 -1.86 4.80
CA GLU A 34 20.66 -1.81 3.78
C GLU A 34 20.52 -2.94 2.76
N GLN A 35 20.32 -4.18 3.23
CA GLN A 35 20.07 -5.33 2.34
C GLN A 35 18.78 -5.14 1.55
N PHE A 36 17.71 -4.68 2.21
CA PHE A 36 16.43 -4.46 1.57
C PHE A 36 16.46 -3.34 0.52
N ALA A 37 17.14 -2.23 0.82
CA ALA A 37 17.40 -1.15 -0.13
C ALA A 37 18.11 -1.68 -1.39
N LYS A 38 19.13 -2.53 -1.21
CA LYS A 38 19.86 -3.15 -2.32
C LYS A 38 18.97 -4.01 -3.21
N VAL A 39 18.18 -4.93 -2.64
CA VAL A 39 17.35 -5.85 -3.43
C VAL A 39 16.15 -5.16 -4.09
N THR A 40 15.59 -4.12 -3.45
CA THR A 40 14.47 -3.34 -4.00
C THR A 40 14.90 -2.30 -5.03
N GLY A 41 16.19 -1.97 -5.11
CA GLY A 41 16.67 -0.87 -5.96
C GLY A 41 16.09 0.49 -5.53
N VAL A 42 15.82 0.64 -4.23
CA VAL A 42 15.36 1.87 -3.57
C VAL A 42 16.49 2.36 -2.67
N SER A 43 16.69 3.68 -2.59
CA SER A 43 17.77 4.22 -1.76
C SER A 43 17.57 3.89 -0.27
N LEU A 44 18.67 3.67 0.46
CA LEU A 44 18.63 3.44 1.91
C LEU A 44 17.93 4.58 2.65
N GLY A 45 18.18 5.83 2.25
CA GLY A 45 17.53 7.00 2.84
C GLY A 45 16.02 6.98 2.65
N SER A 46 15.54 6.52 1.49
CA SER A 46 14.11 6.33 1.24
C SER A 46 13.53 5.20 2.09
N ILE A 47 14.20 4.05 2.22
CA ILE A 47 13.74 2.96 3.11
C ILE A 47 13.68 3.42 4.57
N LYS A 48 14.71 4.12 5.06
CA LYS A 48 14.74 4.67 6.43
C LYS A 48 13.61 5.66 6.67
N ARG A 49 13.44 6.63 5.77
CA ARG A 49 12.34 7.61 5.87
C ARG A 49 11.00 6.89 5.84
N PHE A 50 10.77 6.00 4.88
CA PHE A 50 9.53 5.27 4.76
C PHE A 50 9.19 4.45 6.01
N GLU A 51 10.12 3.68 6.56
CA GLU A 51 9.84 2.87 7.75
C GLU A 51 9.66 3.69 9.04
N ASN A 52 10.19 4.92 9.09
CA ASN A 52 10.07 5.80 10.24
C ASN A 52 8.86 6.73 10.15
N THR A 53 8.52 7.20 8.95
CA THR A 53 7.50 8.23 8.73
C THR A 53 6.34 7.77 7.86
N GLY A 54 6.45 6.66 7.13
CA GLY A 54 5.44 6.27 6.14
C GLY A 54 5.56 6.99 4.79
N GLU A 55 6.49 7.93 4.64
CA GLU A 55 6.63 8.71 3.41
C GLU A 55 7.55 8.05 2.39
N ILE A 56 6.99 7.78 1.20
CA ILE A 56 7.68 7.17 0.07
C ILE A 56 7.03 7.59 -1.25
N SER A 57 7.77 7.51 -2.36
CA SER A 57 7.15 7.67 -3.69
C SER A 57 6.43 6.40 -4.12
N LEU A 58 5.36 6.53 -4.92
CA LEU A 58 4.63 5.40 -5.48
C LEU A 58 5.54 4.44 -6.25
N LEU A 59 6.50 4.97 -7.03
CA LEU A 59 7.49 4.14 -7.74
C LEU A 59 8.30 3.27 -6.79
N SER A 60 8.77 3.83 -5.68
CA SER A 60 9.59 3.08 -4.71
C SER A 60 8.75 2.06 -3.94
N LEU A 61 7.49 2.39 -3.62
CA LEU A 61 6.54 1.44 -3.04
C LEU A 61 6.24 0.28 -4.00
N SER A 62 6.08 0.56 -5.29
CA SER A 62 5.85 -0.45 -6.32
C SER A 62 7.05 -1.40 -6.47
N LYS A 63 8.28 -0.86 -6.45
CA LYS A 63 9.51 -1.67 -6.43
C LYS A 63 9.57 -2.59 -5.21
N ILE A 64 9.22 -2.07 -4.03
CA ILE A 64 9.11 -2.87 -2.80
C ILE A 64 8.08 -3.99 -2.97
N ALA A 65 6.88 -3.67 -3.48
CA ALA A 65 5.81 -4.64 -3.67
C ALA A 65 6.23 -5.79 -4.59
N ILE A 66 6.97 -5.51 -5.68
CA ILE A 66 7.52 -6.53 -6.56
C ILE A 66 8.45 -7.48 -5.80
N ILE A 67 9.40 -6.98 -5.03
CA ILE A 67 10.34 -7.82 -4.26
C ILE A 67 9.64 -8.63 -3.18
N LEU A 68 8.56 -8.11 -2.61
CA LEU A 68 7.75 -8.83 -1.62
C LEU A 68 6.78 -9.85 -2.25
N GLY A 69 6.69 -9.94 -3.58
CA GLY A 69 5.72 -10.78 -4.29
C GLY A 69 4.27 -10.31 -4.11
N ARG A 70 4.07 -9.00 -4.01
CA ARG A 70 2.79 -8.32 -3.73
C ARG A 70 2.42 -7.28 -4.78
N SER A 71 2.97 -7.39 -5.99
CA SER A 71 2.65 -6.47 -7.10
C SER A 71 1.17 -6.44 -7.43
N ASP A 72 0.47 -7.56 -7.29
CA ASP A 72 -0.96 -7.65 -7.61
C ASP A 72 -1.80 -6.77 -6.68
N GLU A 73 -1.39 -6.58 -5.43
CA GLU A 73 -2.05 -5.65 -4.51
C GLU A 73 -1.94 -4.20 -5.01
N MET A 74 -0.83 -3.84 -5.66
CA MET A 74 -0.66 -2.51 -6.28
C MET A 74 -1.52 -2.34 -7.53
N PHE A 75 -1.63 -3.38 -8.37
CA PHE A 75 -2.49 -3.35 -9.56
C PHE A 75 -3.97 -3.31 -9.20
N ASN A 76 -4.36 -3.98 -8.11
CA ASN A 76 -5.73 -4.05 -7.65
C ASN A 76 -6.14 -2.85 -6.78
N LEU A 77 -5.21 -1.96 -6.46
CA LEU A 77 -5.51 -0.75 -5.69
C LEU A 77 -6.56 0.09 -6.43
N PHE A 78 -7.72 0.31 -5.80
CA PHE A 78 -8.89 0.99 -6.37
C PHE A 78 -9.49 0.32 -7.62
N SER A 79 -9.24 -0.98 -7.85
CA SER A 79 -9.81 -1.72 -8.99
C SER A 79 -11.28 -2.10 -8.82
N GLN A 80 -11.76 -2.22 -7.58
CA GLN A 80 -13.13 -2.62 -7.28
C GLN A 80 -14.09 -1.45 -7.51
N ARG A 81 -15.19 -1.72 -8.24
CA ARG A 81 -16.31 -0.78 -8.30
C ARG A 81 -17.04 -0.77 -6.97
N HIS A 82 -17.27 0.44 -6.47
CA HIS A 82 -18.19 0.65 -5.36
C HIS A 82 -19.56 0.97 -5.95
N TYR A 83 -20.49 0.02 -5.86
CA TYR A 83 -21.89 0.25 -6.22
C TYR A 83 -22.60 0.89 -5.04
N ASN A 84 -23.29 1.99 -5.28
CA ASN A 84 -24.06 2.70 -4.26
C ASN A 84 -25.49 2.18 -4.15
N SER A 85 -25.97 1.40 -5.13
CA SER A 85 -27.28 0.77 -5.11
C SER A 85 -27.35 -0.49 -5.96
N ILE A 86 -28.42 -1.28 -5.76
CA ILE A 86 -28.69 -2.48 -6.55
C ILE A 86 -29.01 -2.11 -8.00
N GLU A 87 -29.64 -0.96 -8.24
CA GLU A 87 -29.92 -0.46 -9.59
C GLU A 87 -28.64 -0.22 -10.41
N GLU A 88 -27.56 0.26 -9.79
CA GLU A 88 -26.27 0.42 -10.48
C GLU A 88 -25.70 -0.93 -10.95
N ILE A 89 -25.93 -2.00 -10.19
CA ILE A 89 -25.50 -3.37 -10.55
C ILE A 89 -26.36 -3.90 -11.71
N LEU A 90 -27.69 -3.73 -11.63
CA LEU A 90 -28.62 -4.23 -12.65
C LEU A 90 -28.36 -3.59 -14.02
N ASN A 91 -28.08 -2.28 -14.06
CA ASN A 91 -27.80 -1.53 -15.28
C ASN A 91 -26.48 -1.93 -15.97
N GLU A 92 -25.54 -2.55 -15.25
CA GLU A 92 -24.28 -3.03 -15.84
C GLU A 92 -24.46 -4.34 -16.61
N HIS A 93 -25.31 -5.25 -16.11
CA HIS A 93 -25.56 -6.56 -16.72
C HIS A 93 -26.53 -6.53 -17.91
N THR A 94 -27.13 -5.37 -18.21
CA THR A 94 -28.04 -5.19 -19.36
C THR A 94 -27.36 -4.57 -20.59
N LYS A 95 -26.04 -4.35 -20.53
CA LYS A 95 -25.24 -3.75 -21.62
C LYS A 95 -24.41 -4.76 -22.39
#